data_AF-A0A917J7Q4-F1
#
_entry.id   AF-A0A917J7Q4-F1
#
_cell.length_a   1.000
_cell.length_b   1.000
_cell.length_c   1.000
_cell.angle_alpha   90.00
_cell.angle_beta   90.00
_cell.angle_gamma   90.00
#
_symmetry.space_group_name_H-M   'P 1'
#
loop_
_entity.id
_entity.type
_entity.pdbx_description
1 polymer ?
#
loop_
_entity_poly.entity_id
_entity_poly.type
_entity_poly.pdbx_seq_one_letter_code
_entity_poly.pdbx_strand_id
1 'polypeptide(L)'
;MLNKQPEIVLKNQGLTTRETGFLNWDVIFNEKVTRTDRGKRGILYTFSFQHPGGLVNIDISDLNVSKVRLERLIRVYKARYVAGLR
;
A
#
# COMPACT_ATOMS: atom_id res chain seq x y z
N MET A 1 -8.72 6.43 -21.63
CA MET A 1 -9.62 5.54 -20.86
C MET A 1 -9.22 5.63 -19.40
N LEU A 2 -10.14 6.01 -18.50
CA LEU A 2 -9.90 5.96 -17.05
C LEU A 2 -9.83 4.49 -16.62
N ASN A 3 -8.69 4.07 -16.07
CA ASN A 3 -8.58 2.75 -15.48
C ASN A 3 -9.45 2.71 -14.22
N LYS A 4 -10.58 2.00 -14.27
CA LYS A 4 -11.55 1.93 -13.16
C LYS A 4 -11.17 0.89 -12.11
N GLN A 5 -10.08 0.15 -12.30
CA GLN A 5 -9.65 -0.84 -11.34
C GLN A 5 -8.96 -0.16 -10.15
N PRO A 6 -9.28 -0.56 -8.91
CA PRO A 6 -8.61 -0.04 -7.73
C PRO A 6 -7.12 -0.43 -7.76
N GLU A 7 -6.23 0.53 -7.49
CA GLU A 7 -4.79 0.28 -7.44
C GLU A 7 -4.38 -0.48 -6.18
N ILE A 8 -5.07 -0.21 -5.06
CA ILE A 8 -4.85 -0.82 -3.76
C ILE A 8 -6.21 -1.20 -3.15
N VAL A 9 -6.37 -2.46 -2.76
CA VAL A 9 -7.53 -2.95 -2.01
C VAL A 9 -7.06 -3.56 -0.70
N LEU A 10 -7.56 -3.04 0.43
CA LEU A 10 -7.29 -3.55 1.77
C LEU A 10 -8.43 -4.45 2.23
N LYS A 11 -8.10 -5.65 2.70
CA LYS A 11 -9.04 -6.62 3.29
C LYS A 11 -8.49 -7.10 4.64
N ASN A 12 -9.35 -7.70 5.45
CA ASN A 12 -8.92 -8.26 6.75
C ASN A 12 -7.88 -9.37 6.58
N GLN A 13 -7.90 -10.09 5.45
CA GLN A 13 -6.97 -11.16 5.14
C GLN A 13 -5.65 -10.64 4.55
N GLY A 14 -5.69 -9.53 3.81
CA GLY A 14 -4.51 -9.09 3.08
C GLY A 14 -4.68 -7.82 2.26
N LEU A 15 -3.73 -7.63 1.36
CA LEU A 15 -3.58 -6.51 0.46
C LEU A 15 -3.64 -7.02 -0.98
N THR A 16 -4.44 -6.39 -1.82
CA THR A 16 -4.36 -6.59 -3.27
C THR A 16 -3.82 -5.33 -3.92
N THR A 17 -2.80 -5.49 -4.75
CA THR A 17 -2.25 -4.41 -5.59
C THR A 17 -2.19 -4.86 -7.04
N ARG A 18 -2.05 -3.90 -7.95
CA ARG A 18 -1.82 -4.20 -9.38
C ARG A 18 -0.50 -4.93 -9.63
N GLU A 19 0.53 -4.66 -8.82
CA GLU A 19 1.89 -5.20 -9.01
C GLU A 19 2.03 -6.65 -8.52
N THR A 20 1.33 -6.99 -7.44
CA THR A 20 1.51 -8.28 -6.75
C THR A 20 0.29 -9.22 -6.81
N GLY A 21 -0.87 -8.72 -7.22
CA GLY A 21 -2.13 -9.41 -6.92
C GLY A 21 -2.39 -9.44 -5.40
N PHE A 22 -3.12 -10.46 -4.93
CA PHE A 22 -3.44 -10.63 -3.51
C PHE A 22 -2.27 -11.24 -2.73
N LEU A 23 -1.90 -10.60 -1.63
CA LEU A 23 -0.94 -11.07 -0.63
C LEU A 23 -1.61 -11.06 0.75
N ASN A 24 -1.43 -12.13 1.54
CA ASN A 24 -1.84 -12.13 2.94
C ASN A 24 -0.95 -11.18 3.76
N TRP A 25 -1.47 -10.68 4.88
CA TRP A 25 -0.73 -9.79 5.77
C TRP A 25 0.50 -10.44 6.44
N ASP A 26 0.56 -11.77 6.54
CA ASP A 26 1.67 -12.53 7.12
C ASP A 26 2.94 -12.52 6.25
N VAL A 27 2.78 -12.34 4.94
CA VAL A 27 3.91 -12.28 3.99
C VAL A 27 4.33 -10.85 3.64
N ILE A 28 3.69 -9.84 4.23
CA ILE A 28 3.98 -8.42 3.98
C ILE A 28 4.74 -7.85 5.18
N PHE A 29 5.89 -7.22 4.94
CA PHE A 29 6.71 -6.63 5.97
C PHE A 29 7.41 -5.35 5.50
N ASN A 30 7.90 -4.56 6.46
CA ASN A 30 8.59 -3.29 6.23
C ASN A 30 7.79 -2.28 5.39
N GLU A 31 6.46 -2.24 5.61
CA GLU A 31 5.56 -1.29 4.96
C GLU A 31 5.87 0.15 5.37
N LYS A 32 5.95 1.05 4.39
CA LYS A 32 6.15 2.49 4.64
C LYS A 32 5.60 3.34 3.51
N VAL A 33 5.19 4.57 3.83
CA VAL A 33 5.01 5.61 2.82
C VAL A 33 6.17 6.59 2.90
N THR A 34 6.86 6.80 1.79
CA THR A 34 7.96 7.78 1.70
C THR A 34 7.56 8.97 0.85
N ARG A 35 7.98 10.16 1.30
CA ARG A 35 7.88 11.41 0.55
C ARG A 35 9.24 11.75 -0.04
N THR A 36 9.34 11.81 -1.37
CA THR A 36 10.57 12.17 -2.09
C THR A 36 10.36 13.47 -2.83
N ASP A 37 11.19 14.48 -2.55
CA ASP A 37 11.21 15.72 -3.31
C ASP A 37 12.00 15.50 -4.61
N ARG A 38 11.37 15.75 -5.77
CA ARG A 38 11.97 15.62 -7.10
C ARG A 38 12.24 16.98 -7.74
N GLY A 39 12.35 18.05 -6.94
CA GLY A 39 12.61 19.41 -7.39
C GLY A 39 11.54 19.90 -8.35
N LYS A 40 11.93 20.23 -9.60
CA LYS A 40 11.00 20.70 -10.64
C LYS A 40 9.86 19.72 -10.97
N ARG A 41 10.04 18.42 -10.66
CA ARG A 41 9.01 17.37 -10.89
C ARG A 41 8.04 17.22 -9.71
N GLY A 42 8.16 18.07 -8.68
CA GLY A 42 7.29 18.06 -7.51
C GLY A 42 7.58 16.91 -6.54
N ILE A 43 6.59 16.60 -5.71
CA ILE A 43 6.69 15.60 -4.65
C ILE A 43 6.18 14.26 -5.16
N LEU A 44 6.95 13.20 -4.97
CA LEU A 44 6.53 11.81 -5.16
C LEU A 44 6.18 11.20 -3.81
N TYR A 45 5.03 10.54 -3.73
CA TYR A 45 4.71 9.68 -2.62
C TYR A 45 4.75 8.22 -3.07
N THR A 46 5.52 7.40 -2.37
CA THR A 46 5.67 5.98 -2.70
C THR A 46 5.24 5.14 -1.50
N PHE A 47 4.32 4.22 -1.73
CA PHE A 47 4.05 3.13 -0.79
C PHE A 47 4.95 1.96 -1.12
N SER A 48 5.81 1.58 -0.18
CA SER A 48 6.75 0.48 -0.34
C SER A 48 6.49 -0.61 0.70
N PHE A 49 6.64 -1.87 0.30
CA PHE A 49 6.64 -3.01 1.20
C PHE A 49 7.47 -4.15 0.62
N GLN A 50 7.89 -5.07 1.49
CA GLN A 50 8.59 -6.29 1.09
C GLN A 50 7.67 -7.50 1.25
N HIS A 51 7.89 -8.49 0.38
CA HIS A 51 7.28 -9.82 0.44
C HIS A 51 8.30 -10.85 -0.08
N PRO A 52 8.02 -12.17 -0.02
CA PRO A 52 8.97 -13.21 -0.47
C PRO A 52 9.44 -13.07 -1.94
N GLY A 53 8.68 -12.37 -2.78
CA GLY A 53 9.04 -12.10 -4.18
C GLY A 53 9.87 -10.83 -4.39
N GLY A 54 10.12 -10.04 -3.34
CA GLY A 54 10.97 -8.85 -3.40
C GLY A 54 10.35 -7.59 -2.82
N LEU A 55 10.88 -6.44 -3.25
CA LEU A 55 10.43 -5.10 -2.88
C LEU A 55 9.42 -4.58 -3.91
N VAL A 56 8.32 -4.04 -3.42
CA VAL A 56 7.24 -3.43 -4.20
C VAL A 56 7.24 -1.93 -3.94
N ASN A 57 7.04 -1.12 -4.99
CA ASN A 57 7.05 0.34 -4.90
C ASN A 57 5.92 0.93 -5.74
N ILE A 58 4.86 1.37 -5.07
CA ILE A 58 3.66 1.89 -5.72
C ILE A 58 3.65 3.41 -5.61
N ASP A 59 3.56 4.10 -6.75
CA ASP A 59 3.29 5.55 -6.76
C ASP A 59 1.86 5.79 -6.28
N ILE A 60 1.71 6.51 -5.18
CA ILE A 60 0.41 6.83 -4.57
C ILE A 60 0.10 8.33 -4.64
N SER A 61 0.80 9.07 -5.50
CA SER A 61 0.68 10.52 -5.60
C SER A 61 -0.72 10.95 -6.05
N ASP A 62 -1.32 10.18 -6.96
CA ASP A 62 -2.61 10.47 -7.61
C ASP A 62 -3.80 9.73 -6.98
N LEU A 63 -3.58 8.97 -5.90
CA LEU A 63 -4.67 8.32 -5.19
C LEU A 63 -5.54 9.35 -4.46
N ASN A 64 -6.87 9.12 -4.52
CA ASN A 64 -7.85 9.91 -3.77
C ASN A 64 -7.90 9.51 -2.28
N VAL A 65 -6.73 9.42 -1.63
CA VAL A 65 -6.57 9.17 -0.21
C VAL A 65 -5.35 9.93 0.29
N SER A 66 -5.44 10.53 1.47
CA SER A 66 -4.27 11.15 2.08
C SER A 66 -3.27 10.09 2.53
N LYS A 67 -2.00 10.45 2.55
CA LYS A 67 -0.88 9.55 2.82
C LYS A 67 -0.94 9.01 4.25
N VAL A 68 -1.16 9.92 5.20
CA VAL A 68 -1.43 9.60 6.61
C VAL A 68 -2.64 8.66 6.76
N ARG A 69 -3.70 8.87 5.97
CA ARG A 69 -4.87 7.99 6.00
C ARG A 69 -4.56 6.61 5.46
N LEU A 70 -3.79 6.50 4.38
CA LEU A 70 -3.38 5.21 3.81
C LEU A 70 -2.51 4.43 4.80
N GLU A 71 -1.48 5.06 5.39
CA GLU A 71 -0.62 4.43 6.41
C GLU A 71 -1.44 3.92 7.61
N ARG A 72 -2.38 4.76 8.10
CA ARG A 72 -3.28 4.37 9.19
C ARG A 72 -4.14 3.18 8.80
N LEU A 73 -4.70 3.17 7.59
CA LEU A 73 -5.54 2.06 7.12
C LEU A 73 -4.72 0.76 7.03
N ILE A 74 -3.53 0.78 6.44
CA ILE A 74 -2.64 -0.38 6.38
C ILE A 74 -2.38 -0.95 7.78
N ARG A 75 -2.01 -0.07 8.73
CA ARG A 75 -1.77 -0.47 10.13
C ARG A 75 -3.01 -1.10 10.77
N VAL A 76 -4.20 -0.52 10.55
CA VAL A 76 -5.47 -1.05 11.09
C VAL A 76 -5.80 -2.42 10.52
N TYR A 77 -5.72 -2.61 9.21
CA TYR A 77 -6.04 -3.90 8.59
C TYR A 77 -5.03 -4.99 8.98
N LYS A 78 -3.73 -4.67 9.05
CA LYS A 78 -2.72 -5.60 9.56
C LYS A 78 -2.95 -5.96 11.03
N ALA A 79 -3.32 -4.99 11.87
CA ALA A 79 -3.65 -5.25 13.28
C ALA A 79 -4.89 -6.14 13.43
N ARG A 80 -5.92 -5.96 12.59
CA ARG A 80 -7.11 -6.84 12.57
C ARG A 80 -6.74 -8.28 12.24
N TYR A 81 -5.88 -8.47 11.23
CA TYR A 81 -5.38 -9.79 10.87
C TYR A 81 -4.66 -10.47 12.04
N VAL A 82 -3.72 -9.75 12.69
CA VAL A 82 -2.98 -10.26 13.86
C VAL A 82 -3.91 -10.59 15.03
N ALA A 83 -4.96 -9.79 15.24
CA ALA A 83 -5.98 -10.04 16.26
C ALA A 83 -6.94 -11.19 15.92
N GLY A 84 -6.83 -11.81 14.74
CA GLY A 84 -7.73 -12.87 14.29
C GLY A 84 -9.15 -12.37 13.97
N LEU A 85 -9.34 -11.07 13.79
CA LEU A 85 -10.63 -10.48 13.42
C LEU A 85 -10.88 -10.74 11.94
N ARG A 86 -11.80 -11.67 11.65
CA ARG A 86 -12.17 -12.11 10.29
C ARG A 86 -13.15 -11.15 9.64
#